data_AF-A0AA45MSP7-F1
#
_entry.id   AF-A0AA45MSP7-F1
#
_cell.length_a   1.000
_cell.length_b   1.000
_cell.length_c   1.000
_cell.angle_alpha   90.00
_cell.angle_beta   90.00
_cell.angle_gamma   90.00
#
_symmetry.space_group_name_H-M   'P 1'
#
loop_
_entity.id
_entity.type
_entity.pdbx_description
1 polymer ?
#
loop_
_entity_poly.entity_id
_entity_poly.type
_entity_poly.pdbx_seq_one_letter_code
_entity_poly.pdbx_strand_id
1 'polypeptide(L)'
;MSTTAKKPSPAPSASQVKRPAARLGAAPEGPHVKRPNRTFHGDSATVIEDMRHGVPASVIPAMASRLGLSQDGLFEVLRLPRSTMKGRISRNETLSASEQDRLYRADRAWSRALQVLENEDAARAWLRRLNRSLGGEAPLSLLDTEAGYELVLDTLGRIEYGIVS
;
A
#
# COMPACT_ATOMS: atom_id res chain seq x y z
N MET A 1 -25.05 15.53 -78.57
CA MET A 1 -24.21 14.33 -78.44
C MET A 1 -23.99 14.06 -76.96
N SER A 2 -24.40 12.85 -76.53
CA SER A 2 -24.06 12.08 -75.31
C SER A 2 -23.84 12.82 -73.97
N THR A 3 -24.75 12.75 -72.98
CA THR A 3 -25.06 11.63 -72.06
C THR A 3 -24.03 11.43 -70.94
N THR A 4 -24.40 11.75 -69.70
CA THR A 4 -24.45 10.78 -68.58
C THR A 4 -25.06 11.39 -67.32
N ALA A 5 -26.06 10.68 -66.81
CA ALA A 5 -26.86 10.99 -65.64
C ALA A 5 -26.23 10.44 -64.35
N LYS A 6 -26.59 11.02 -63.20
CA LYS A 6 -26.75 10.25 -61.95
C LYS A 6 -27.93 10.80 -61.14
N LYS A 7 -28.98 9.98 -61.07
CA LYS A 7 -30.22 10.14 -60.28
C LYS A 7 -30.03 9.49 -58.87
N PRO A 8 -31.01 9.48 -57.95
CA PRO A 8 -30.85 9.92 -56.55
C PRO A 8 -31.12 8.79 -55.54
N SER A 9 -30.98 9.04 -54.23
CA SER A 9 -31.58 8.21 -53.17
C SER A 9 -31.33 8.81 -51.76
N PRO A 10 -32.01 8.36 -50.69
CA PRO A 10 -33.26 8.95 -50.18
C PRO A 10 -33.17 9.39 -48.69
N ALA A 11 -34.24 9.97 -48.15
CA ALA A 11 -34.54 10.04 -46.70
C ALA A 11 -35.53 8.90 -46.35
N PRO A 12 -35.63 8.36 -45.10
CA PRO A 12 -36.11 9.12 -43.93
C PRO A 12 -35.59 8.68 -42.53
N SER A 13 -36.06 9.44 -41.54
CA SER A 13 -35.96 9.38 -40.07
C SER A 13 -36.06 8.01 -39.36
N ALA A 14 -35.28 7.81 -38.29
CA ALA A 14 -35.70 7.03 -37.12
C ALA A 14 -34.93 7.40 -35.84
N SER A 15 -35.70 7.84 -34.84
CA SER A 15 -35.55 7.56 -33.40
C SER A 15 -34.46 8.26 -32.57
N GLN A 16 -34.95 9.25 -31.84
CA GLN A 16 -34.53 9.67 -30.51
C GLN A 16 -34.04 8.50 -29.63
N VAL A 17 -32.86 8.66 -29.03
CA VAL A 17 -32.64 8.27 -27.63
C VAL A 17 -31.89 9.41 -26.94
N LYS A 18 -32.65 10.29 -26.28
CA LYS A 18 -32.13 11.13 -25.21
C LYS A 18 -31.73 10.18 -24.06
N ARG A 19 -30.43 10.04 -23.79
CA ARG A 19 -29.98 9.50 -22.50
C ARG A 19 -29.74 10.69 -21.57
N PRO A 20 -30.41 10.77 -20.40
CA PRO A 20 -30.13 11.81 -19.44
C PRO A 20 -28.72 11.60 -18.86
N ALA A 21 -27.92 12.66 -18.84
CA ALA A 21 -26.74 12.73 -17.99
C ALA A 21 -27.24 12.78 -16.54
N ALA A 22 -27.36 11.61 -15.92
CA ALA A 22 -27.45 11.51 -14.47
C ALA A 22 -26.16 12.08 -13.89
N ARG A 23 -26.21 13.34 -13.45
CA ARG A 23 -25.29 13.85 -12.44
C ARG A 23 -25.53 13.01 -11.19
N LEU A 24 -24.73 11.97 -11.01
CA LEU A 24 -24.56 11.36 -9.70
C LEU A 24 -23.83 12.41 -8.87
N GLY A 25 -24.58 13.10 -8.02
CA GLY A 25 -24.03 14.02 -7.04
C GLY A 25 -22.99 13.27 -6.23
N ALA A 26 -21.75 13.76 -6.26
CA ALA A 26 -20.78 13.43 -5.24
C ALA A 26 -21.43 13.78 -3.89
N ALA A 27 -21.69 12.75 -3.09
CA ALA A 27 -22.13 12.94 -1.72
C ALA A 27 -21.03 13.71 -0.97
N PRO A 28 -21.39 14.66 -0.08
CA PRO A 28 -20.39 15.28 0.77
C PRO A 28 -19.82 14.22 1.71
N GLU A 29 -18.54 13.90 1.54
CA GLU A 29 -17.74 13.12 2.48
C GLU A 29 -17.87 13.77 3.87
N GLY A 30 -18.64 13.12 4.75
CA GLY A 30 -18.84 13.52 6.13
C GLY A 30 -17.54 13.42 6.95
N PRO A 31 -17.54 13.96 8.17
CA PRO A 31 -16.33 14.28 8.91
C PRO A 31 -15.49 13.03 9.18
N HIS A 32 -14.17 13.17 8.99
CA HIS A 32 -13.14 12.20 9.30
C HIS A 32 -13.38 11.52 10.66
N VAL A 33 -14.09 10.40 10.65
CA VAL A 33 -14.10 9.46 11.77
C VAL A 33 -12.66 9.02 11.90
N LYS A 34 -12.04 9.26 13.07
CA LYS A 34 -10.73 8.72 13.43
C LYS A 34 -10.81 7.20 13.35
N ARG A 35 -10.53 6.65 12.17
CA ARG A 35 -10.42 5.21 11.96
C ARG A 35 -9.18 4.75 12.74
N PRO A 36 -9.27 3.66 13.52
CA PRO A 36 -8.13 3.19 14.30
C PRO A 36 -6.99 2.78 13.36
N ASN A 37 -5.98 3.66 13.26
CA ASN A 37 -4.56 3.43 12.95
C ASN A 37 -4.19 2.30 11.97
N ARG A 38 -5.02 2.08 10.95
CA ARG A 38 -4.84 1.10 9.89
C ARG A 38 -4.37 1.83 8.64
N THR A 39 -3.17 2.38 8.70
CA THR A 39 -2.51 2.98 7.54
C THR A 39 -2.22 1.87 6.53
N PHE A 40 -2.48 2.11 5.24
CA PHE A 40 -2.35 1.14 4.14
C PHE A 40 -3.42 0.03 4.09
N HIS A 41 -4.69 0.36 4.33
CA HIS A 41 -5.79 -0.61 4.21
C HIS A 41 -6.68 -0.31 3.01
N GLY A 42 -7.12 -1.37 2.33
CA GLY A 42 -7.97 -1.29 1.15
C GLY A 42 -7.34 -2.04 -0.03
N ASP A 43 -7.89 -1.81 -1.22
CA ASP A 43 -7.27 -2.25 -2.45
C ASP A 43 -6.02 -1.41 -2.79
N SER A 44 -5.23 -1.88 -3.76
CA SER A 44 -4.00 -1.18 -4.15
C SER A 44 -4.25 0.23 -4.66
N ALA A 45 -5.39 0.50 -5.30
CA ALA A 45 -5.72 1.82 -5.82
C ALA A 45 -5.89 2.84 -4.68
N THR A 46 -6.60 2.45 -3.63
CA THR A 46 -6.82 3.27 -2.43
C THR A 46 -5.50 3.58 -1.73
N VAL A 47 -4.65 2.56 -1.54
CA VAL A 47 -3.34 2.74 -0.90
C VAL A 47 -2.44 3.67 -1.73
N ILE A 48 -2.42 3.51 -3.06
CA ILE A 48 -1.64 4.38 -3.95
C ILE A 48 -2.13 5.83 -3.85
N GLU A 49 -3.44 6.04 -3.78
CA GLU A 49 -4.02 7.36 -3.62
C GLU A 49 -3.62 7.99 -2.28
N ASP A 50 -3.72 7.26 -1.17
CA ASP A 50 -3.29 7.73 0.15
C ASP A 50 -1.80 8.11 0.16
N MET A 51 -0.94 7.29 -0.45
CA MET A 51 0.49 7.57 -0.58
C MET A 51 0.78 8.79 -1.45
N ARG A 52 -0.03 9.05 -2.48
CA ARG A 52 0.11 10.27 -3.30
C ARG A 52 -0.33 11.53 -2.56
N HIS A 53 -1.35 11.43 -1.71
CA HIS A 53 -1.79 12.52 -0.83
C HIS A 53 -0.85 12.73 0.37
N GLY A 54 -0.02 11.74 0.67
CA GLY A 54 1.00 11.78 1.70
C GLY A 54 0.53 11.14 3.00
N VAL A 55 1.34 10.22 3.51
CA VAL A 55 1.06 9.52 4.76
C VAL A 55 1.55 10.35 5.95
N PRO A 56 0.71 10.67 6.97
CA PRO A 56 1.16 11.39 8.16
C PRO A 56 2.21 10.60 8.94
N ALA A 57 3.26 11.25 9.47
CA ALA A 57 4.27 10.58 10.29
C ALA A 57 3.72 10.01 11.61
N SER A 58 2.54 10.45 12.04
CA SER A 58 1.84 9.98 13.24
C SER A 58 1.43 8.49 13.20
N VAL A 59 1.59 7.82 12.05
CA VAL A 59 1.38 6.38 11.89
C VAL A 59 2.54 5.53 12.41
N ILE A 60 3.74 6.11 12.52
CA ILE A 60 4.97 5.41 12.93
C ILE A 60 4.83 4.73 14.30
N PRO A 61 4.30 5.39 15.36
CA PRO A 61 4.13 4.75 16.66
C PRO A 61 3.23 3.51 16.60
N ALA A 62 2.20 3.53 15.76
CA ALA A 62 1.29 2.42 15.56
C ALA A 62 2.00 1.23 14.93
N MET A 63 2.76 1.50 13.85
CA MET A 63 3.54 0.49 13.15
C MET A 63 4.61 -0.14 14.06
N ALA A 64 5.33 0.70 14.82
CA ALA A 64 6.34 0.23 15.76
C ALA A 64 5.74 -0.72 16.80
N SER A 65 4.60 -0.33 17.40
CA SER A 65 3.86 -1.17 18.34
C SER A 65 3.43 -2.50 17.71
N ARG A 66 2.87 -2.45 16.49
CA ARG A 66 2.41 -3.64 15.76
C ARG A 66 3.54 -4.65 15.52
N LEU A 67 4.72 -4.15 15.12
CA LEU A 67 5.94 -4.94 14.90
C LEU A 67 6.67 -5.34 16.19
N GLY A 68 6.20 -4.88 17.35
CA GLY A 68 6.87 -5.12 18.65
C GLY A 68 8.21 -4.42 18.78
N LEU A 69 8.38 -3.26 18.12
CA LEU A 69 9.58 -2.43 18.17
C LEU A 69 9.33 -1.15 18.98
N SER A 70 10.41 -0.55 19.48
CA SER A 70 10.38 0.87 19.86
C SER A 70 10.32 1.73 18.59
N GLN A 71 9.87 2.98 18.69
CA GLN A 71 9.92 3.92 17.55
C GLN A 71 11.35 4.07 17.03
N ASP A 72 12.33 4.11 17.94
CA ASP A 72 13.73 4.23 17.58
C ASP A 72 14.25 2.99 16.85
N GLY A 73 13.81 1.79 17.26
CA GLY A 73 14.11 0.55 16.54
C GLY A 73 13.49 0.51 15.14
N LEU A 74 12.26 1.02 14.98
CA LEU A 74 11.63 1.15 13.66
C LEU A 74 12.40 2.13 12.77
N PHE A 75 12.88 3.25 13.33
CA PHE A 75 13.70 4.21 12.60
C PHE A 75 15.01 3.59 12.09
N GLU A 76 15.67 2.80 12.92
CA GLU A 76 16.92 2.14 12.55
C GLU A 76 16.70 1.12 11.43
N VAL A 77 15.74 0.23 11.61
CA VAL A 77 15.40 -0.85 10.67
C VAL A 77 14.96 -0.29 9.32
N LEU A 78 14.10 0.72 9.31
CA LEU A 78 13.58 1.33 8.07
C LEU A 78 14.42 2.50 7.57
N ARG A 79 15.63 2.70 8.12
CA ARG A 79 16.55 3.79 7.73
C ARG A 79 15.87 5.18 7.70
N LEU A 80 15.04 5.45 8.71
CA LEU A 80 14.35 6.74 8.88
C LEU A 80 15.17 7.67 9.79
N PRO A 81 15.45 8.92 9.39
CA PRO A 81 16.25 9.82 10.22
C PRO A 81 15.54 10.18 11.54
N ARG A 82 16.07 9.71 12.67
CA ARG A 82 15.44 9.81 14.02
C ARG A 82 15.03 11.23 14.42
N SER A 83 15.93 12.20 14.31
CA SER A 83 15.67 13.60 14.70
C SER A 83 14.57 14.23 13.83
N THR A 84 14.62 13.96 12.52
CA THR A 84 13.60 14.40 11.56
C THR A 84 12.25 13.77 11.87
N MET A 85 12.19 12.45 12.08
CA MET A 85 10.93 11.75 12.33
C MET A 85 10.25 12.20 13.62
N LYS A 86 11.00 12.37 14.72
CA LYS A 86 10.44 12.87 15.98
C LYS A 86 9.81 14.26 15.81
N GLY A 87 10.46 15.14 15.05
CA GLY A 87 9.90 16.45 14.71
C GLY A 87 8.68 16.38 13.79
N ARG A 88 8.68 15.48 12.79
CA ARG A 88 7.54 15.29 11.89
C ARG A 88 6.31 14.73 12.63
N ILE A 89 6.52 13.79 13.54
CA ILE A 89 5.45 13.23 14.38
C ILE A 89 4.79 14.32 15.21
N SER A 90 5.57 15.19 15.87
CA SER A 90 5.00 16.25 16.71
C SER A 90 4.29 17.36 15.94
N ARG A 91 4.76 17.66 14.71
CA ARG A 91 4.14 18.65 13.82
C ARG A 91 3.07 18.06 12.90
N ASN A 92 2.80 16.76 13.00
CA ASN A 92 1.88 16.02 12.13
C ASN A 92 2.17 16.23 10.63
N GLU A 93 3.46 16.27 10.28
CA GLU A 93 3.93 16.37 8.89
C GLU A 93 3.85 15.01 8.18
N THR A 94 3.78 15.04 6.85
CA THR A 94 3.77 13.83 6.03
C THR A 94 5.17 13.24 5.85
N LEU A 95 5.19 11.94 5.58
CA LEU A 95 6.37 11.20 5.18
C LEU A 95 6.73 11.55 3.72
N SER A 96 8.03 11.50 3.40
CA SER A 96 8.46 11.55 2.00
C SER A 96 8.08 10.28 1.26
N ALA A 97 8.04 10.34 -0.08
CA ALA A 97 7.72 9.19 -0.93
C ALA A 97 8.54 7.93 -0.59
N SER A 98 9.85 8.09 -0.38
CA SER A 98 10.70 6.95 -0.02
C SER A 98 10.45 6.40 1.39
N GLU A 99 10.05 7.25 2.34
CA GLU A 99 9.77 6.85 3.72
C GLU A 99 8.44 6.11 3.81
N GLN A 100 7.40 6.61 3.12
CA GLN A 100 6.13 5.91 3.04
C GLN A 100 6.25 4.57 2.30
N ASP A 101 7.10 4.46 1.27
CA ASP A 101 7.36 3.18 0.58
C ASP A 101 7.98 2.14 1.51
N ARG A 102 8.98 2.53 2.32
CA ARG A 102 9.59 1.64 3.32
C ARG A 102 8.57 1.20 4.38
N LEU A 103 7.74 2.14 4.83
CA LEU A 103 6.70 1.83 5.81
C LEU A 103 5.60 0.94 5.23
N TYR A 104 5.24 1.14 3.95
CA TYR A 104 4.29 0.31 3.23
C TYR A 104 4.80 -1.13 3.10
N ARG A 105 6.08 -1.32 2.72
CA ARG A 105 6.70 -2.65 2.68
C ARG A 105 6.70 -3.34 4.04
N ALA A 106 6.95 -2.60 5.12
CA ALA A 106 6.83 -3.12 6.49
C ALA A 106 5.41 -3.59 6.83
N ASP A 107 4.38 -2.79 6.47
CA ASP A 107 2.98 -3.16 6.67
C ASP A 107 2.59 -4.43 5.89
N ARG A 108 3.03 -4.52 4.63
CA ARG A 108 2.74 -5.65 3.76
C ARG A 108 3.44 -6.92 4.22
N ALA A 109 4.72 -6.83 4.61
CA ALA A 109 5.46 -7.94 5.18
C ALA A 109 4.83 -8.44 6.49
N TRP A 110 4.39 -7.52 7.36
CA TRP A 110 3.62 -7.86 8.56
C TRP A 110 2.34 -8.62 8.21
N SER A 111 1.54 -8.06 7.30
CA SER A 111 0.24 -8.64 6.94
C SER A 111 0.40 -10.02 6.31
N ARG A 112 1.43 -10.21 5.47
CA ARG A 112 1.76 -11.51 4.89
C ARG A 112 2.25 -12.50 5.95
N ALA A 113 3.14 -12.09 6.85
CA ALA A 113 3.63 -12.94 7.92
C ALA A 113 2.49 -13.40 8.84
N LEU A 114 1.56 -12.51 9.16
CA LEU A 114 0.37 -12.84 9.94
C LEU A 114 -0.56 -13.81 9.21
N GLN A 115 -0.70 -13.67 7.89
CA GLN A 115 -1.48 -14.62 7.08
C GLN A 115 -0.86 -16.01 7.04
N VAL A 116 0.47 -16.11 6.90
CA VAL A 116 1.17 -17.40 6.80
C VAL A 116 1.29 -18.10 8.15
N LEU A 117 1.58 -17.34 9.21
CA LEU A 117 1.89 -17.88 10.53
C LEU A 117 0.66 -17.91 11.45
N GLU A 118 -0.44 -17.24 11.05
CA GLU A 118 -1.75 -17.21 11.72
C GLU A 118 -1.73 -16.78 13.20
N ASN A 119 -0.60 -16.23 13.66
CA ASN A 119 -0.37 -15.83 15.04
C ASN A 119 0.49 -14.57 15.08
N GLU A 120 0.03 -13.55 15.81
CA GLU A 120 0.72 -12.27 15.89
C GLU A 120 2.12 -12.39 16.51
N ASP A 121 2.26 -13.16 17.59
CA ASP A 121 3.55 -13.31 18.28
C ASP A 121 4.54 -14.11 17.45
N ALA A 122 4.07 -15.14 16.74
CA ALA A 122 4.86 -15.87 15.77
C ALA A 122 5.31 -14.97 14.61
N ALA A 123 4.41 -14.12 14.08
CA ALA A 123 4.74 -13.16 13.04
C ALA A 123 5.77 -12.11 13.50
N ARG A 124 5.59 -11.53 14.70
CA ARG A 124 6.57 -10.60 15.30
C ARG A 124 7.91 -11.29 15.49
N ALA A 125 7.92 -12.49 16.05
CA ALA A 125 9.14 -13.25 16.32
C ALA A 125 9.87 -13.59 15.03
N TRP A 126 9.15 -14.06 14.00
CA TRP A 126 9.73 -14.41 12.70
C TRP A 126 10.36 -13.19 12.02
N LEU A 127 9.63 -12.07 11.97
CA LEU A 127 10.09 -10.82 11.34
C LEU A 127 11.36 -10.23 11.99
N ARG A 128 11.60 -10.53 13.27
CA ARG A 128 12.71 -9.99 14.07
C ARG A 128 13.88 -10.96 14.22
N ARG A 129 13.68 -12.24 13.92
CA ARG A 129 14.69 -13.28 14.14
C ARG A 129 15.56 -13.44 12.90
N LEU A 130 16.86 -13.63 13.12
CA LEU A 130 17.80 -14.00 12.07
C LEU A 130 17.32 -15.28 11.37
N ASN A 131 17.21 -15.21 10.05
CA ASN A 131 16.72 -16.31 9.24
C ASN A 131 17.82 -16.79 8.29
N ARG A 132 18.18 -18.07 8.39
CA ARG A 132 19.23 -18.69 7.57
C ARG A 132 18.91 -18.62 6.07
N SER A 133 17.64 -18.77 5.70
CA SER A 133 17.19 -18.68 4.31
C SER A 133 17.30 -17.26 3.74
N LEU A 134 17.44 -16.26 4.62
CA LEU A 134 17.64 -14.85 4.30
C LEU A 134 19.12 -14.43 4.47
N GLY A 135 20.07 -15.36 4.35
CA GLY A 135 21.49 -15.08 4.51
C GLY A 135 21.91 -14.77 5.95
N GLY A 136 21.09 -15.12 6.94
CA GLY A 136 21.34 -14.82 8.34
C GLY A 136 20.83 -13.46 8.80
N GLU A 137 20.12 -12.72 7.95
CA GLU A 137 19.50 -11.44 8.29
C GLU A 137 18.10 -11.62 8.90
N ALA A 138 17.65 -10.61 9.65
CA ALA A 138 16.27 -10.54 10.10
C ALA A 138 15.37 -10.04 8.96
N PRO A 139 14.17 -10.58 8.74
CA PRO A 139 13.29 -10.10 7.67
C PRO A 139 13.07 -8.59 7.68
N LEU A 140 12.93 -7.99 8.86
CA LEU A 140 12.77 -6.54 9.02
C LEU A 140 13.97 -5.73 8.52
N SER A 141 15.21 -6.19 8.71
CA SER A 141 16.41 -5.45 8.26
C SER A 141 16.52 -5.36 6.74
N LEU A 142 15.80 -6.21 6.01
CA LEU A 142 15.79 -6.26 4.56
C LEU A 142 14.72 -5.35 3.92
N LEU A 143 13.81 -4.80 4.73
CA LEU A 143 12.68 -4.00 4.24
C LEU A 143 13.05 -2.54 3.91
N ASP A 144 14.34 -2.20 3.92
CA ASP A 144 14.82 -0.92 3.41
C ASP A 144 14.91 -0.91 1.87
N THR A 145 15.04 -2.09 1.25
CA THR A 145 15.10 -2.28 -0.22
C THR A 145 13.94 -3.12 -0.78
N GLU A 146 13.60 -2.90 -2.07
CA GLU A 146 12.57 -3.69 -2.75
C GLU A 146 12.99 -5.16 -2.89
N ALA A 147 14.23 -5.40 -3.30
CA ALA A 147 14.76 -6.76 -3.46
C ALA A 147 14.74 -7.56 -2.13
N GLY A 148 15.04 -6.90 -1.01
CA GLY A 148 14.94 -7.53 0.31
C GLY A 148 13.51 -7.84 0.71
N TYR A 149 12.56 -6.97 0.37
CA TYR A 149 11.13 -7.21 0.58
C TYR A 149 10.61 -8.41 -0.23
N GLU A 150 10.95 -8.51 -1.51
CA GLU A 150 10.58 -9.67 -2.35
C GLU A 150 11.14 -10.97 -1.79
N LEU A 151 12.41 -10.97 -1.35
CA LEU A 151 13.02 -12.14 -0.71
C LEU A 151 12.28 -12.58 0.56
N VAL A 152 11.80 -11.63 1.36
CA VAL A 152 10.98 -11.90 2.55
C VAL A 152 9.64 -12.51 2.17
N LEU A 153 8.95 -12.00 1.16
CA LEU A 153 7.69 -12.54 0.68
C LEU A 153 7.84 -13.95 0.11
N ASP A 154 8.88 -14.19 -0.68
CA ASP A 154 9.20 -15.50 -1.24
C ASP A 154 9.45 -16.52 -0.13
N THR A 155 10.19 -16.12 0.92
CA THR A 155 10.47 -16.99 2.06
C THR A 155 9.19 -17.32 2.83
N LEU A 156 8.30 -16.35 3.03
CA LEU A 156 6.97 -16.59 3.61
C LEU A 156 6.12 -17.51 2.74
N GLY A 157 6.17 -17.36 1.41
CA GLY A 157 5.51 -18.26 0.47
C GLY A 157 5.99 -19.70 0.60
N ARG A 158 7.31 -19.91 0.72
CA ARG A 158 7.88 -21.26 0.95
C ARG A 158 7.39 -21.87 2.26
N ILE A 159 7.29 -21.08 3.32
CA ILE A 159 6.76 -21.52 4.62
C ILE A 159 5.30 -21.97 4.48
N GLU A 160 4.46 -21.20 3.80
CA GLU A 160 3.03 -21.52 3.57
C GLU A 160 2.85 -22.86 2.84
N TYR A 161 3.72 -23.15 1.86
CA TYR A 161 3.67 -24.41 1.10
C TYR A 161 4.52 -25.54 1.71
N GLY A 162 5.09 -25.35 2.90
CA GLY A 162 5.91 -26.37 3.58
C GLY A 162 7.22 -26.72 2.85
N ILE A 163 7.71 -25.83 1.99
CA ILE A 163 8.95 -26.02 1.24
C ILE A 163 10.12 -25.71 2.18
N VAL A 164 10.82 -26.75 2.62
CA VAL A 164 12.02 -26.61 3.46
C VAL A 164 13.20 -26.18 2.58
N SER A 165 13.80 -25.03 2.90
CA SER A 165 15.05 -24.52 2.29
C SER A 165 16.25 -24.75 3.20
#